data_AF-A0A936DAH3-F1
#
_entry.id   AF-A0A936DAH3-F1
#
_cell.length_a   1.000
_cell.length_b   1.000
_cell.length_c   1.000
_cell.angle_alpha   90.00
_cell.angle_beta   90.00
_cell.angle_gamma   90.00
#
_symmetry.space_group_name_H-M   'P 1'
#
loop_
_entity.id
_entity.type
_entity.pdbx_description
1 polymer ?
#
loop_
_entity_poly.entity_id
_entity_poly.type
_entity_poly.pdbx_seq_one_letter_code
_entity_poly.pdbx_strand_id
1 'polypeptide(L)' 'MQRGTVFLFLGIFSILAGVLALKLTDRNVFWALIALGAAIGSHGGISISQRARG' A
#
# COMPACT_ATOMS: atom_id res chain seq x y z
N MET A 1 9.07 6.19 -15.15
CA MET A 1 8.97 5.27 -13.99
C MET A 1 7.80 4.32 -14.19
N GLN A 2 8.00 3.03 -13.93
CA GLN A 2 7.02 1.96 -14.16
C GLN A 2 5.82 2.12 -13.20
N ARG A 3 4.60 2.28 -13.73
CA ARG A 3 3.36 2.51 -12.95
C ARG A 3 3.21 1.53 -11.77
N GLY A 4 3.58 0.25 -11.97
CA GLY A 4 3.54 -0.76 -10.91
C GLY A 4 4.41 -0.41 -9.69
N THR A 5 5.61 0.15 -9.90
CA THR A 5 6.50 0.60 -8.81
C THR A 5 5.89 1.74 -8.01
N VAL A 6 5.18 2.67 -8.69
CA VAL A 6 4.49 3.78 -8.02
C VAL A 6 3.37 3.26 -7.11
N PHE A 7 2.57 2.30 -7.58
CA PHE A 7 1.51 1.70 -6.77
C PHE A 7 2.05 0.89 -5.59
N LEU A 8 3.16 0.19 -5.77
CA LEU A 8 3.82 -0.56 -4.70
C LEU A 8 4.33 0.38 -3.60
N PHE A 9 5.07 1.43 -3.98
CA PHE A 9 5.54 2.43 -3.02
C PHE A 9 4.40 3.17 -2.35
N LEU A 10 3.36 3.57 -3.10
CA LEU A 10 2.19 4.24 -2.56
C LEU A 10 1.47 3.37 -1.52
N GLY A 11 1.29 2.08 -1.81
CA GLY A 11 0.68 1.13 -0.88
C GLY A 11 1.49 0.97 0.40
N ILE A 12 2.81 0.79 0.30
CA ILE A 12 3.71 0.65 1.46
C ILE A 12 3.70 1.92 2.32
N PHE A 13 3.83 3.10 1.71
CA PHE A 13 3.77 4.37 2.44
C PHE A 13 2.40 4.59 3.10
N SER A 14 1.31 4.21 2.43
CA SER A 14 -0.04 4.33 2.97
C SER A 14 -0.27 3.41 4.17
N ILE A 15 0.29 2.19 4.15
CA ILE A 15 0.29 1.27 5.30
C ILE A 15 1.08 1.86 6.47
N LEU A 16 2.30 2.34 6.22
CA LEU A 16 3.15 2.95 7.25
C LEU A 16 2.48 4.18 7.89
N ALA A 17 1.89 5.05 7.06
CA ALA A 17 1.13 6.22 7.53
C ALA A 17 -0.12 5.81 8.32
N GLY A 18 -0.84 4.78 7.87
CA GLY A 18 -2.00 4.23 8.57
C GLY A 18 -1.64 3.66 9.94
N VAL A 19 -0.54 2.89 10.04
CA VAL A 19 -0.05 2.34 11.32
C VAL A 19 0.38 3.47 12.27
N LEU A 20 1.09 4.47 11.77
CA LEU A 20 1.49 5.63 12.57
C LEU A 20 0.27 6.38 13.10
N ALA A 21 -0.73 6.63 12.26
CA ALA A 21 -1.96 7.29 12.65
C ALA A 21 -2.76 6.46 13.68
N LEU A 22 -2.82 5.13 13.49
CA LEU A 22 -3.43 4.20 14.45
C LEU A 22 -2.79 4.31 15.83
N LYS A 23 -1.46 4.39 15.86
CA LYS A 23 -0.69 4.51 17.11
C LYS A 23 -0.82 5.87 17.79
N LEU A 24 -1.18 6.92 17.05
CA LEU A 24 -1.34 8.28 17.58
C LEU A 24 -2.77 8.61 18.02
N THR A 25 -3.77 7.93 17.47
CA THR A 25 -5.18 8.26 17.70
C THR A 25 -6.04 7.10 18.19
N ASP A 26 -5.52 5.86 18.14
CA ASP A 26 -6.22 4.62 18.52
C ASP A 26 -7.60 4.44 17.84
N ARG A 27 -7.83 5.16 16.74
CA ARG A 27 -9.10 5.08 16.01
C ARG A 27 -9.06 3.91 15.05
N ASN A 28 -10.02 3.01 15.22
CA ASN A 28 -10.17 1.83 14.37
C ASN A 28 -10.38 2.14 12.88
N VAL A 29 -10.75 3.38 12.52
CA VAL A 29 -10.88 3.82 11.13
C VAL A 29 -9.57 3.69 10.34
N PHE A 30 -8.40 3.78 11.01
CA PHE A 30 -7.11 3.66 10.35
C PHE A 30 -6.78 2.22 9.91
N TRP A 31 -7.44 1.21 10.47
CA TRP A 31 -7.37 -0.16 9.96
C TRP A 31 -7.90 -0.26 8.53
N ALA A 32 -8.96 0.48 8.20
CA ALA A 32 -9.49 0.53 6.84
C ALA A 32 -8.49 1.20 5.87
N LEU A 33 -7.78 2.23 6.33
CA LEU A 33 -6.73 2.89 5.56
C LEU A 33 -5.55 1.93 5.29
N ILE A 34 -5.12 1.17 6.30
CA ILE A 34 -4.08 0.15 6.17
C ILE A 34 -4.51 -0.94 5.17
N ALA A 35 -5.74 -1.44 5.28
CA ALA A 35 -6.29 -2.44 4.37
C ALA A 35 -6.33 -1.93 2.92
N LEU A 36 -6.70 -0.67 2.72
CA LEU A 36 -6.71 -0.03 1.40
C LEU A 36 -5.29 0.13 0.85
N GLY A 37 -4.33 0.57 1.67
CA GLY A 37 -2.91 0.62 1.31
C GLY A 37 -2.34 -0.74 0.92
N ALA A 38 -2.72 -1.80 1.63
CA ALA A 38 -2.34 -3.18 1.30
C ALA A 38 -2.90 -3.61 -0.06
N ALA A 39 -4.18 -3.36 -0.35
CA ALA A 39 -4.79 -3.71 -1.63
C ALA A 39 -4.10 -3.00 -2.81
N ILE A 40 -3.81 -1.70 -2.68
CA ILE A 40 -3.10 -0.92 -3.70
C ILE A 40 -1.66 -1.41 -3.88
N GLY A 41 -0.96 -1.67 -2.76
CA GLY A 41 0.41 -2.18 -2.77
C GLY A 41 0.53 -3.55 -3.43
N SER A 42 -0.39 -4.47 -3.11
CA SER A 42 -0.48 -5.80 -3.75
C SER A 42 -0.75 -5.69 -5.24
N HIS A 43 -1.64 -4.79 -5.68
CA HIS A 43 -1.88 -4.56 -7.11
C HIS A 43 -0.61 -4.06 -7.83
N GLY A 44 0.12 -3.12 -7.21
CA GLY A 44 1.41 -2.66 -7.71
C GLY A 44 2.43 -3.79 -7.83
N GLY A 45 2.54 -4.63 -6.80
CA GLY A 45 3.43 -5.80 -6.78
C GLY A 45 3.10 -6.80 -7.88
N ILE A 46 1.84 -7.17 -8.02
CA ILE A 46 1.36 -8.09 -9.08
C ILE A 46 1.68 -7.52 -10.46
N SER A 47 1.44 -6.23 -10.69
CA SER A 47 1.76 -5.57 -11.97
C SER A 47 3.25 -5.62 -12.31
N ILE A 48 4.13 -5.39 -11.32
CA ILE A 48 5.59 -5.52 -11.51
C ILE A 48 5.96 -6.98 -11.79
N SER A 49 5.42 -7.92 -11.02
CA SER A 49 5.72 -9.36 -11.19
C SER A 49 5.26 -9.90 -12.54
N GLN A 50 4.11 -9.46 -13.06
CA GLN A 50 3.64 -9.83 -14.40
C GLN A 50 4.56 -9.26 -15.48
N ARG A 51 5.01 -8.01 -15.34
CA ARG A 51 5.93 -7.39 -16.29
C ARG A 51 7.33 -8.02 -16.28
N ALA A 52 7.79 -8.52 -15.12
CA ALA A 52 9.08 -9.19 -15.01
C ALA A 52 9.10 -10.61 -15.61
N ARG A 53 7.94 -11.20 -15.90
CA ARG A 53 7.79 -12.53 -16.51
C ARG A 53 7.58 -12.51 -18.03
N GLY A 54 7.35 -11.32 -18.61
CA GLY A 54 7.04 -11.13 -20.03
C GLY A 54 8.21 -10.57 -20.82
#